data_AF-A0A7C4G1S3-F1
#
_entry.id   AF-A0A7C4G1S3-F1
#
_cell.length_a   1.000
_cell.length_b   1.000
_cell.length_c   1.000
_cell.angle_alpha   90.00
_cell.angle_beta   90.00
_cell.angle_gamma   90.00
#
_symmetry.space_group_name_H-M   'P 1'
#
loop_
_entity.id
_entity.type
_entity.pdbx_description
1 polymer ?
#
loop_
_entity_poly.entity_id
_entity_poly.type
_entity_poly.pdbx_seq_one_letter_code
_entity_poly.pdbx_strand_id
1 'polypeptide(L)'
;MRMPWGKYAGQFLDEIPLGYLGWLLEEARFLTPELREAIKQEIEDRLELSPTRGQKTVIPKALRPWASEIIETGFRHAARKHHPDVGGSDAAMRSLLEARQCLQGWLN
;
A
#
# COMPACT_ATOMS: atom_id res chain seq x y z
N MET A 1 -6.16 -14.31 7.05
CA MET A 1 -7.51 -14.87 7.31
C MET A 1 -7.45 -16.39 7.18
N ARG A 2 -8.34 -17.16 7.83
CA ARG A 2 -8.46 -18.62 7.64
C ARG A 2 -9.68 -18.97 6.81
N MET A 3 -9.58 -20.01 6.00
CA MET A 3 -10.69 -20.50 5.19
C MET A 3 -11.77 -21.13 6.08
N PRO A 4 -13.03 -20.68 6.01
CA PRO A 4 -14.06 -21.15 6.93
C PRO A 4 -14.69 -22.51 6.57
N TRP A 5 -14.58 -22.95 5.30
CA TRP A 5 -15.23 -24.17 4.82
C TRP A 5 -14.51 -24.75 3.59
N GLY A 6 -14.97 -25.92 3.11
CA GLY A 6 -14.46 -26.57 1.91
C GLY A 6 -13.19 -27.41 2.16
N LYS A 7 -12.48 -27.73 1.07
CA LYS A 7 -11.32 -28.65 1.08
C LYS A 7 -10.18 -28.15 1.98
N TYR A 8 -10.04 -26.84 2.12
CA TYR A 8 -8.95 -26.19 2.86
C TYR A 8 -9.43 -25.52 4.16
N ALA A 9 -10.57 -25.95 4.71
CA ALA A 9 -11.11 -25.39 5.94
C ALA A 9 -10.08 -25.39 7.08
N GLY A 10 -9.95 -24.26 7.76
CA GLY A 10 -9.01 -24.04 8.86
C GLY A 10 -7.59 -23.62 8.44
N GLN A 11 -7.21 -23.74 7.17
CA GLN A 11 -5.92 -23.27 6.66
C GLN A 11 -5.92 -21.76 6.43
N PHE A 12 -4.74 -21.15 6.49
CA PHE A 12 -4.59 -19.74 6.13
C PHE A 12 -4.68 -19.54 4.61
N LEU A 13 -5.16 -18.38 4.17
CA LEU A 13 -5.30 -18.11 2.73
C LEU A 13 -3.97 -18.17 1.97
N ASP A 14 -2.86 -17.77 2.61
CA ASP A 14 -1.48 -17.81 2.11
C ASP A 14 -0.93 -19.24 1.90
N GLU A 15 -1.52 -20.23 2.56
CA GLU A 15 -1.18 -21.65 2.41
C GLU A 15 -2.01 -22.34 1.31
N ILE A 16 -3.12 -21.73 0.87
CA ILE A 16 -4.03 -22.33 -0.09
C ILE A 16 -3.51 -22.13 -1.52
N PRO A 17 -3.56 -23.16 -2.39
CA PRO A 17 -3.13 -23.02 -3.79
C PRO A 17 -3.89 -21.93 -4.54
N LEU A 18 -3.15 -21.12 -5.30
CA LEU A 18 -3.70 -19.98 -6.05
C LEU A 18 -4.86 -20.37 -6.97
N GLY A 19 -4.76 -21.51 -7.66
CA GLY A 19 -5.83 -22.00 -8.53
C GLY A 19 -7.14 -22.30 -7.78
N TYR A 20 -7.06 -22.71 -6.51
CA TYR A 20 -8.27 -22.91 -5.70
C TYR A 20 -8.89 -21.58 -5.26
N LEU A 21 -8.05 -20.59 -4.91
CA LEU A 21 -8.50 -19.24 -4.60
C LEU A 21 -9.18 -18.58 -5.81
N GLY A 22 -8.61 -18.74 -7.01
CA GLY A 22 -9.23 -18.28 -8.27
C GLY A 22 -10.59 -18.94 -8.50
N TRP A 23 -10.66 -20.27 -8.40
CA TRP A 23 -11.91 -21.00 -8.53
C TRP A 23 -12.99 -20.53 -7.53
N LEU A 24 -12.61 -20.23 -6.28
CA LEU A 24 -13.55 -19.70 -5.30
C LEU A 24 -14.17 -18.37 -5.77
N LEU A 25 -13.36 -17.43 -6.27
CA LEU A 25 -13.86 -16.13 -6.71
C LEU A 25 -14.84 -16.23 -7.88
N GLU A 26 -14.64 -17.20 -8.77
CA GLU A 26 -15.46 -17.40 -9.98
C GLU A 26 -16.74 -18.20 -9.68
N GLU A 27 -16.62 -19.31 -8.95
CA GLU A 27 -17.68 -20.33 -8.89
C GLU A 27 -18.38 -20.43 -7.53
N ALA A 28 -17.79 -19.91 -6.44
CA ALA A 28 -18.36 -20.11 -5.12
C ALA A 28 -19.53 -19.15 -4.83
N ARG A 29 -20.73 -19.71 -4.68
CA ARG A 29 -21.97 -18.97 -4.41
C ARG A 29 -22.08 -18.39 -2.99
N PHE A 30 -21.30 -18.90 -2.03
CA PHE A 30 -21.45 -18.59 -0.60
C PHE A 30 -20.25 -17.83 -0.01
N LEU A 31 -19.52 -17.08 -0.83
CA LEU A 31 -18.46 -16.19 -0.36
C LEU A 31 -19.06 -14.99 0.37
N THR A 32 -18.71 -14.83 1.65
CA THR A 32 -18.99 -13.58 2.36
C THR A 32 -18.19 -12.43 1.71
N PRO A 33 -18.68 -11.18 1.78
CA PRO A 33 -17.95 -10.02 1.24
C PRO A 33 -16.53 -9.90 1.80
N GLU A 34 -16.36 -10.16 3.09
CA GLU A 34 -15.06 -10.13 3.78
C GLU A 34 -14.10 -11.21 3.25
N LEU A 35 -14.57 -12.45 3.10
CA LEU A 35 -13.73 -13.54 2.58
C LEU A 35 -13.37 -13.31 1.11
N ARG A 36 -14.31 -12.80 0.31
CA ARG A 36 -14.06 -12.44 -1.09
C ARG A 36 -12.96 -11.40 -1.20
N GLU A 37 -12.99 -10.36 -0.37
CA GLU A 37 -11.96 -9.32 -0.37
C GLU A 37 -10.61 -9.87 0.06
N ALA A 38 -10.57 -10.66 1.14
CA ALA A 38 -9.33 -11.27 1.61
C ALA A 38 -8.70 -12.21 0.57
N ILE A 39 -9.51 -12.96 -0.19
CA ILE A 39 -9.02 -13.83 -1.27
C ILE A 39 -8.47 -13.02 -2.44
N LYS A 40 -9.16 -11.95 -2.86
CA LYS A 40 -8.66 -11.05 -3.91
C LYS A 40 -7.32 -10.45 -3.52
N GLN A 41 -7.22 -9.97 -2.29
CA GLN A 41 -6.02 -9.37 -1.76
C GLN A 41 -4.85 -10.36 -1.75
N GLU A 42 -5.08 -11.59 -1.29
CA GLU A 42 -4.09 -12.66 -1.33
C GLU A 42 -3.61 -12.98 -2.77
N ILE A 43 -4.53 -13.02 -3.74
CA ILE A 43 -4.18 -13.25 -5.16
C ILE A 43 -3.34 -12.07 -5.70
N GLU A 44 -3.73 -10.84 -5.40
CA GLU A 44 -3.01 -9.63 -5.82
C GLU A 44 -1.60 -9.59 -5.22
N ASP A 45 -1.45 -9.92 -3.94
CA ASP A 45 -0.18 -9.96 -3.21
C ASP A 45 0.76 -11.01 -3.82
N ARG A 46 0.24 -12.21 -4.14
CA ARG A 46 1.06 -13.29 -4.74
C ARG A 46 1.49 -13.04 -6.17
N LEU A 47 0.64 -12.37 -6.94
CA LEU A 47 0.90 -12.09 -8.35
C LEU A 47 1.60 -10.75 -8.56
N GLU A 48 1.93 -10.04 -7.48
CA GLU A 48 2.52 -8.68 -7.50
C GLU A 48 1.71 -7.72 -8.39
N LEU A 49 0.40 -7.97 -8.55
CA LEU A 49 -0.46 -7.23 -9.49
C LEU A 49 -0.90 -5.87 -8.92
N SER A 50 -0.71 -5.66 -7.63
CA SER A 50 -1.00 -4.40 -6.96
C SER A 50 0.30 -3.61 -6.76
N PRO A 51 0.53 -2.51 -7.49
CA PRO A 51 1.68 -1.62 -7.24
C PRO A 51 1.56 -0.81 -5.94
N THR A 52 0.50 -0.99 -5.13
CA THR A 52 0.06 0.07 -4.21
C THR A 52 -0.28 -0.32 -2.77
N ARG A 53 -0.02 -1.53 -2.27
CA ARG A 53 -0.08 -1.83 -0.82
C ARG A 53 0.48 -3.23 -0.55
N GLY A 54 1.69 -3.33 0.01
CA GLY A 54 2.19 -4.64 0.44
C GLY A 54 3.58 -4.65 1.05
N GLN A 55 4.47 -3.75 0.63
CA GLN A 55 5.68 -3.45 1.39
C GLN A 55 5.57 -2.03 1.91
N LYS A 56 5.37 -1.86 3.23
CA LYS A 56 5.95 -0.69 3.88
C LYS A 56 7.42 -0.79 3.56
N THR A 57 7.92 0.01 2.63
CA THR A 57 9.35 0.15 2.38
C THR A 57 9.93 0.77 3.65
N VAL A 58 10.27 -0.09 4.61
CA VAL A 58 10.87 0.34 5.86
C VAL A 58 12.26 0.81 5.50
N ILE A 59 12.49 2.12 5.59
CA ILE A 59 13.81 2.69 5.36
C ILE A 59 14.74 2.10 6.44
N PRO A 60 15.83 1.39 6.04
CA PRO A 60 16.79 0.85 6.98
C PRO A 60 17.27 1.92 7.96
N LYS A 61 17.40 1.60 9.25
CA LYS A 61 17.76 2.58 10.30
C LYS A 61 18.99 3.42 9.94
N ALA A 62 20.00 2.80 9.32
CA ALA A 62 21.22 3.46 8.88
C ALA A 62 20.99 4.55 7.81
N LEU A 63 19.92 4.44 7.02
CA LEU A 63 19.57 5.36 5.94
C LEU A 63 18.57 6.45 6.37
N ARG A 64 17.95 6.32 7.55
CA ARG A 64 16.95 7.28 8.04
C ARG A 64 17.47 8.72 8.14
N PRO A 65 18.70 9.01 8.61
CA PRO A 65 19.21 10.38 8.65
C PRO A 65 19.27 11.02 7.27
N TRP A 66 19.80 10.29 6.28
CA TRP A 66 19.90 10.75 4.89
C TRP A 66 18.52 10.90 4.23
N ALA A 67 17.62 9.95 4.45
CA ALA A 67 16.26 10.04 3.93
C ALA A 67 15.51 11.25 4.53
N SER A 68 15.67 11.51 5.83
CA SER A 68 15.10 12.69 6.49
C SER A 68 15.65 13.99 5.89
N GLU A 69 16.97 14.06 5.65
CA GLU A 69 17.61 15.23 5.04
C GLU A 69 17.10 15.49 3.61
N ILE A 70 16.97 14.43 2.80
CA ILE A 70 16.45 14.51 1.43
C ILE A 70 15.00 15.00 1.44
N ILE A 71 14.14 14.45 2.31
CA ILE A 71 12.73 14.85 2.42
C ILE A 71 12.64 16.34 2.79
N GLU A 72 13.37 16.79 3.80
CA GLU A 72 13.32 18.18 4.27
C GLU A 72 13.88 19.17 3.25
N THR A 73 15.00 18.84 2.63
CA THR A 73 15.65 19.71 1.63
C THR A 73 14.83 19.77 0.34
N GLY A 74 14.36 18.61 -0.13
CA GLY A 74 13.50 18.50 -1.31
C GLY A 74 12.18 19.23 -1.11
N PHE A 75 11.53 19.07 0.04
CA PHE A 75 10.31 19.80 0.37
C PHE A 75 10.54 21.31 0.37
N ARG A 76 11.58 21.82 1.03
CA ARG A 76 11.88 23.26 1.05
C ARG A 76 12.10 23.82 -0.35
N HIS A 77 12.80 23.10 -1.21
CA HIS A 77 13.01 23.51 -2.59
C HIS A 77 11.70 23.54 -3.40
N ALA A 78 10.91 22.47 -3.31
CA ALA A 78 9.63 22.37 -4.00
C ALA A 78 8.61 23.42 -3.50
N ALA A 79 8.56 23.65 -2.18
CA ALA A 79 7.68 24.64 -1.58
C ALA A 79 8.00 26.05 -2.06
N ARG A 80 9.28 26.41 -2.17
CA ARG A 80 9.69 27.71 -2.74
C ARG A 80 9.28 27.88 -4.20
N LYS A 81 9.33 26.81 -4.99
CA LYS A 81 8.96 26.83 -6.41
C LYS A 81 7.44 26.91 -6.62
N HIS A 82 6.67 26.27 -5.75
CA HIS A 82 5.21 26.14 -5.88
C HIS A 82 4.44 26.96 -4.84
N HIS A 83 5.09 27.91 -4.16
CA HIS A 83 4.43 28.74 -3.15
C HIS A 83 3.36 29.64 -3.79
N PRO A 84 2.16 29.73 -3.21
CA PRO A 84 1.11 30.64 -3.69
C PRO A 84 1.61 32.09 -3.86
N ASP A 85 2.38 32.59 -2.89
CA ASP A 85 2.96 33.95 -2.92
C ASP A 85 3.93 34.22 -4.07
N VAL A 86 4.45 33.20 -4.76
CA VAL A 86 5.34 33.37 -5.93
C VAL A 86 4.70 32.92 -7.25
N GLY A 87 3.38 32.77 -7.28
CA GLY A 87 2.62 32.36 -8.47
C GLY A 87 2.36 30.86 -8.57
N GLY A 88 2.60 30.11 -7.48
CA GLY A 88 2.11 28.74 -7.32
C GLY A 88 0.61 28.68 -7.03
N SER A 89 0.09 27.49 -6.77
CA SER A 89 -1.32 27.29 -6.41
C SER A 89 -1.46 26.66 -5.02
N ASP A 90 -2.51 27.05 -4.30
CA ASP A 90 -2.86 26.44 -3.01
C ASP A 90 -3.07 24.93 -3.14
N ALA A 91 -3.62 24.47 -4.26
CA ALA A 91 -3.79 23.06 -4.57
C ALA A 91 -2.44 22.34 -4.66
N ALA A 92 -1.46 22.92 -5.38
CA ALA A 92 -0.12 22.35 -5.49
C ALA A 92 0.60 22.32 -4.14
N MET A 93 0.44 23.37 -3.31
CA MET A 93 1.01 23.39 -1.97
C MET A 93 0.39 22.32 -1.06
N ARG A 94 -0.93 22.11 -1.12
CA ARG A 94 -1.61 21.03 -0.37
C ARG A 94 -1.13 19.64 -0.79
N SER A 95 -1.07 19.37 -2.09
CA SER A 95 -0.53 18.09 -2.60
C SER A 95 0.92 17.86 -2.16
N LEU A 96 1.74 18.92 -2.12
CA LEU A 96 3.13 18.82 -1.66
C LEU A 96 3.22 18.52 -0.16
N LEU A 97 2.34 19.10 0.67
CA LEU A 97 2.26 18.82 2.10
C LEU A 97 1.84 17.37 2.38
N GLU A 98 0.83 16.86 1.66
CA GLU A 98 0.39 15.46 1.75
C GLU A 98 1.51 14.49 1.36
N ALA A 99 2.24 14.79 0.28
CA ALA A 99 3.38 13.98 -0.15
C ALA A 99 4.49 13.95 0.92
N ARG A 100 4.81 15.10 1.53
CA ARG A 100 5.79 15.17 2.63
C ARG A 100 5.35 14.30 3.80
N GLN A 101 4.09 14.40 4.21
CA GLN A 101 3.55 13.63 5.34
C GLN A 101 3.63 12.12 5.08
N CYS A 102 3.30 11.69 3.86
CA CYS A 102 3.43 10.30 3.43
C CYS A 102 4.88 9.79 3.55
N LEU A 103 5.84 10.53 2.98
CA LEU A 103 7.26 10.16 3.00
C LEU A 103 7.85 10.14 4.41
N GLN A 104 7.44 11.08 5.28
CA GLN A 104 7.82 11.07 6.70
C GLN A 104 7.28 9.83 7.43
N GLY A 105 6.11 9.33 7.03
CA GLY A 105 5.55 8.08 7.54
C GLY A 105 6.42 6.84 7.29
N TRP A 106 7.32 6.87 6.29
CA TRP A 106 8.23 5.76 5.98
C TRP A 106 9.50 5.75 6.85
N LEU A 107 9.74 6.81 7.63
CA LEU A 107 10.89 6.92 8.54
C LEU A 107 10.64 6.26 9.91
N ASN A 108 9.38 5.96 10.24
CA ASN A 108 8.98 5.37 11.52
C ASN A 108 9.15 3.85 11.52
#